data_AF-A0A931XAV9-F1
#
_entry.id   AF-A0A931XAV9-F1
#
_cell.length_a   1.000
_cell.length_b   1.000
_cell.length_c   1.000
_cell.angle_alpha   90.00
_cell.angle_beta   90.00
_cell.angle_gamma   90.00
#
_symmetry.space_group_name_H-M   'P 1'
#
loop_
_entity.id
_entity.type
_entity.pdbx_description
1 polymer ?
#
loop_
_entity_poly.entity_id
_entity_poly.type
_entity_poly.pdbx_seq_one_letter_code
_entity_poly.pdbx_strand_id
1 'polypeptide(L)'
;MAREAPRKRVLHEAVQIDNGVIVLDADLRVPDRVAGLVIFAHGSGSSRFSRRNRAVAAVLEDASFATLLLDLLTREEELADEVTREYRFDIDLLARRVVSAADWAQDRPDLRALPVALFGASTGAAAALIAAAERPRVTRAVISRGGRPDLADAALPRVQAPTLLIVGEHDEPVIEMNRDAMLRMKIPVDLQIVPGATHLFEEPGAIEHVARLAADWCRRHLKAGARVERA
;
A
#
# COMPACT_ATOMS: atom_id res chain seq x y z
N MET A 1 20.98 -32.66 12.92
CA MET A 1 21.39 -31.55 12.04
C MET A 1 20.15 -31.07 11.29
N ALA A 2 19.55 -29.97 11.74
CA ALA A 2 18.41 -29.38 11.05
C ALA A 2 18.89 -28.83 9.70
N ARG A 3 18.30 -29.30 8.59
CA ARG A 3 18.55 -28.71 7.28
C ARG A 3 18.00 -27.28 7.31
N GLU A 4 18.88 -26.30 7.19
CA GLU A 4 18.52 -24.91 6.97
C GLU A 4 17.61 -24.85 5.73
N ALA A 5 16.39 -24.32 5.88
CA ALA A 5 15.49 -24.15 4.76
C ALA A 5 16.17 -23.23 3.72
N PRO A 6 16.09 -23.54 2.41
CA PRO A 6 16.71 -22.68 1.40
C PRO A 6 16.17 -21.26 1.53
N ARG A 7 17.08 -20.27 1.63
CA ARG A 7 16.72 -18.85 1.65
C ARG A 7 15.85 -18.54 0.43
N LYS A 8 14.64 -18.01 0.64
CA LYS A 8 13.78 -17.53 -0.44
C LYS A 8 14.55 -16.47 -1.22
N ARG A 9 14.66 -16.62 -2.54
CA ARG A 9 15.28 -15.59 -3.39
C ARG A 9 14.21 -14.54 -3.71
N VAL A 10 14.57 -13.29 -3.55
CA VAL A 10 13.75 -12.12 -3.89
C VAL A 10 14.50 -11.35 -4.96
N LEU A 11 13.88 -11.17 -6.13
CA LEU A 11 14.37 -10.24 -7.14
C LEU A 11 14.14 -8.82 -6.60
N HIS A 12 15.14 -7.95 -6.74
CA HIS A 12 15.04 -6.54 -6.41
C HIS A 12 15.39 -5.73 -7.65
N GLU A 13 14.47 -4.88 -8.08
CA GLU A 13 14.59 -4.08 -9.29
C GLU A 13 14.16 -2.64 -8.98
N ALA A 14 15.04 -1.68 -9.26
CA ALA A 14 14.64 -0.28 -9.34
C ALA A 14 13.98 -0.08 -10.71
N VAL A 15 12.73 0.39 -10.71
CA VAL A 15 11.89 0.52 -11.91
C VAL A 15 11.38 1.94 -12.03
N GLN A 16 10.95 2.29 -13.24
CA GLN A 16 10.27 3.53 -13.53
C GLN A 16 8.85 3.23 -14.00
N ILE A 17 7.88 3.85 -13.33
CA ILE A 17 6.45 3.81 -13.68
C ILE A 17 6.21 4.98 -14.62
N ASP A 18 6.19 4.69 -15.91
CA ASP A 18 5.93 5.65 -16.98
C ASP A 18 4.49 5.46 -17.50
N ASN A 19 3.69 6.52 -17.46
CA ASN A 19 2.34 6.55 -18.02
C ASN A 19 2.22 7.42 -19.29
N GLY A 20 3.36 7.80 -19.87
CA GLY A 20 3.48 8.67 -21.04
C GLY A 20 3.42 10.17 -20.73
N VAL A 21 3.07 10.55 -19.49
CA VAL A 21 2.97 11.95 -19.05
C VAL A 21 3.94 12.26 -17.91
N ILE A 22 4.10 11.31 -16.99
CA ILE A 22 5.00 11.40 -15.85
C ILE A 22 5.79 10.11 -15.70
N VAL A 23 6.95 10.21 -15.06
CA VAL A 23 7.78 9.07 -14.68
C VAL A 23 7.98 9.09 -13.18
N LEU A 24 7.62 8.01 -12.51
CA LEU A 24 7.80 7.83 -11.05
C LEU A 24 8.81 6.74 -10.77
N ASP A 25 9.73 6.99 -9.84
CA ASP A 25 10.65 5.97 -9.38
C ASP A 25 9.97 5.00 -8.41
N ALA A 26 10.27 3.71 -8.54
CA ALA A 26 9.80 2.69 -7.62
C ALA A 26 10.82 1.57 -7.41
N ASP A 27 10.73 0.91 -6.26
CA ASP A 27 11.45 -0.31 -5.94
C ASP A 27 10.48 -1.49 -6.00
N LEU A 28 10.66 -2.36 -7.00
CA LEU A 28 9.90 -3.60 -7.17
C LEU A 28 10.66 -4.77 -6.54
N ARG A 29 9.95 -5.57 -5.75
CA ARG A 29 10.47 -6.80 -5.15
C ARG A 29 9.56 -7.98 -5.43
N VAL A 30 10.12 -9.05 -5.99
CA VAL A 30 9.36 -10.24 -6.42
C VAL A 30 9.99 -11.51 -5.83
N PRO A 31 9.32 -12.16 -4.85
CA PRO A 31 9.72 -13.47 -4.36
C PRO A 31 9.57 -14.56 -5.44
N ASP A 32 10.35 -15.65 -5.36
CA ASP A 32 10.27 -16.79 -6.30
C ASP A 32 8.86 -17.39 -6.44
N ARG A 33 8.06 -17.33 -5.38
CA ARG A 33 6.64 -17.69 -5.38
C ARG A 33 5.86 -16.46 -4.92
N VAL A 34 4.99 -15.97 -5.79
CA VAL A 34 4.17 -14.79 -5.53
C VAL A 34 2.68 -15.15 -5.60
N ALA A 35 1.93 -14.72 -4.60
CA ALA A 35 0.48 -14.88 -4.52
C ALA A 35 -0.29 -13.62 -4.98
N GLY A 36 0.37 -12.46 -4.97
CA GLY A 36 -0.20 -11.18 -5.34
C GLY A 36 0.82 -10.05 -5.22
N LEU A 37 0.43 -8.86 -5.67
CA LEU A 37 1.23 -7.64 -5.62
C LEU A 37 0.64 -6.67 -4.59
N VAL A 38 1.49 -6.05 -3.76
CA VAL A 38 1.11 -4.97 -2.84
C VAL A 38 1.80 -3.68 -3.27
N ILE A 39 1.02 -2.68 -3.64
CA ILE A 39 1.53 -1.35 -4.06
C ILE A 39 1.40 -0.38 -2.88
N PHE A 40 2.51 0.28 -2.51
CA PHE A 40 2.59 1.13 -1.33
C PHE A 40 2.45 2.61 -1.64
N ALA A 41 1.37 3.26 -1.20
CA ALA A 41 1.26 4.72 -1.14
C ALA A 41 1.82 5.25 0.20
N HIS A 42 2.94 5.95 0.15
CA HIS A 42 3.53 6.56 1.35
C HIS A 42 2.73 7.79 1.82
N GLY A 43 2.96 8.21 3.07
CA GLY A 43 2.37 9.43 3.61
C GLY A 43 3.10 10.69 3.15
N SER A 44 2.49 11.86 3.34
CA SER A 44 3.05 13.17 2.99
C SER A 44 4.47 13.37 3.54
N GLY A 45 5.38 13.87 2.72
CA GLY A 45 6.79 14.09 3.10
C GLY A 45 7.61 12.81 3.34
N SER A 46 7.09 11.65 2.92
CA SER A 46 7.83 10.38 2.91
C SER A 46 8.18 9.98 1.47
N SER A 47 8.70 8.78 1.28
CA SER A 47 9.15 8.25 -0.01
C SER A 47 9.14 6.72 -0.01
N ARG A 48 9.51 6.10 -1.13
CA ARG A 48 9.78 4.67 -1.28
C ARG A 48 10.81 4.14 -0.29
N PHE A 49 11.64 5.01 0.28
CA PHE A 49 12.66 4.66 1.28
C PHE A 49 12.16 4.64 2.72
N SER A 50 10.86 4.87 2.97
CA SER A 50 10.27 4.80 4.31
C SER A 50 10.63 3.51 5.06
N ARG A 51 11.36 3.64 6.18
CA ARG A 51 11.76 2.49 7.03
C ARG A 51 10.56 1.66 7.46
N ARG A 52 9.45 2.32 7.83
CA ARG A 52 8.20 1.66 8.25
C ARG A 52 7.57 0.87 7.13
N ASN A 53 7.44 1.46 5.93
CA ASN A 53 6.84 0.75 4.80
C ASN A 53 7.74 -0.40 4.33
N ARG A 54 9.07 -0.22 4.33
CA ARG A 54 10.02 -1.30 4.01
C ARG A 54 10.00 -2.43 5.03
N ALA A 55 9.77 -2.14 6.32
CA ALA A 55 9.59 -3.17 7.34
C ALA A 55 8.32 -4.00 7.08
N VAL A 56 7.20 -3.35 6.74
CA VAL A 56 5.96 -4.05 6.35
C VAL A 56 6.15 -4.85 5.06
N ALA A 57 6.82 -4.26 4.05
CA ALA A 57 7.11 -4.92 2.78
C ALA A 57 7.94 -6.21 2.97
N ALA A 58 8.97 -6.18 3.82
CA ALA A 58 9.78 -7.36 4.11
C ALA A 58 8.95 -8.54 4.65
N VAL A 59 7.99 -8.27 5.55
CA VAL A 59 7.08 -9.32 6.07
C VAL A 59 6.12 -9.84 4.99
N LEU A 60 5.67 -8.97 4.08
CA LEU A 60 4.84 -9.37 2.94
C LEU A 60 5.63 -10.21 1.92
N GLU A 61 6.88 -9.84 1.65
CA GLU A 61 7.83 -10.61 0.82
C GLU A 61 8.03 -12.02 1.41
N ASP A 62 8.27 -12.12 2.72
CA ASP A 62 8.38 -13.39 3.43
C ASP A 62 7.07 -14.19 3.39
N ALA A 63 5.92 -13.50 3.32
CA ALA A 63 4.61 -14.09 3.12
C ALA A 63 4.27 -14.39 1.64
N SER A 64 5.25 -14.30 0.73
CA SER A 64 5.09 -14.59 -0.70
C SER A 64 4.19 -13.60 -1.46
N PHE A 65 4.27 -12.31 -1.11
CA PHE A 65 3.70 -11.22 -1.91
C PHE A 65 4.82 -10.41 -2.55
N ALA A 66 4.64 -10.02 -3.82
CA ALA A 66 5.46 -8.99 -4.42
C ALA A 66 5.09 -7.63 -3.84
N THR A 67 6.05 -6.72 -3.79
CA THR A 67 5.83 -5.37 -3.26
C THR A 67 6.39 -4.34 -4.23
N LEU A 68 5.62 -3.27 -4.46
CA LEU A 68 6.04 -2.11 -5.25
C LEU A 68 5.96 -0.87 -4.37
N LEU A 69 7.12 -0.31 -4.01
CA LEU A 69 7.22 0.92 -3.23
C LEU A 69 7.62 2.04 -4.17
N LEU A 70 6.74 2.99 -4.42
CA LEU A 70 6.97 4.11 -5.34
C LEU A 70 7.06 5.44 -4.60
N ASP A 71 7.71 6.41 -5.22
CA ASP A 71 7.50 7.82 -4.90
C ASP A 71 6.24 8.31 -5.60
N LEU A 72 5.41 9.07 -4.88
CA LEU A 72 4.17 9.60 -5.43
C LEU A 72 4.39 10.93 -6.18
N LEU A 73 5.52 11.59 -5.95
CA LEU A 73 5.93 12.82 -6.62
C LEU A 73 7.16 12.53 -7.48
N THR A 74 7.32 13.27 -8.58
CA THR A 74 8.58 13.25 -9.31
C THR A 74 9.66 13.95 -8.50
N ARG A 75 10.93 13.79 -8.90
CA ARG A 75 12.05 14.46 -8.21
C ARG A 75 11.91 15.98 -8.23
N GLU A 76 11.43 16.55 -9.33
CA GLU A 76 11.19 17.98 -9.49
C GLU A 76 10.05 18.46 -8.58
N GLU A 77 8.95 17.69 -8.52
CA GLU A 77 7.83 17.97 -7.64
C GLU A 77 8.23 17.89 -6.16
N GLU A 78 9.03 16.89 -5.76
CA GLU A 78 9.56 16.78 -4.40
C GLU A 78 10.39 18.01 -4.00
N LEU A 79 11.29 18.46 -4.87
CA LEU A 79 12.15 19.62 -4.61
C LEU A 79 11.33 20.91 -4.45
N ALA A 80 10.29 21.10 -5.25
CA ALA A 80 9.37 22.23 -5.09
C ALA A 80 8.58 22.11 -3.77
N ASP A 81 8.04 20.92 -3.51
CA ASP A 81 7.17 20.62 -2.39
C ASP A 81 7.86 20.72 -1.02
N GLU A 82 9.19 20.55 -0.96
CA GLU A 82 10.00 20.83 0.24
C GLU A 82 9.78 22.25 0.77
N VAL A 83 9.52 23.21 -0.13
CA VAL A 83 9.28 24.62 0.21
C VAL A 83 7.79 24.94 0.18
N THR A 84 7.09 24.55 -0.89
CA THR A 84 5.71 25.00 -1.15
C THR A 84 4.66 24.19 -0.41
N ARG A 85 4.95 22.90 -0.14
CA ARG A 85 4.01 21.90 0.39
C ARG A 85 2.74 21.75 -0.47
N GLU A 86 2.79 22.15 -1.73
CA GLU A 86 1.62 22.21 -2.60
C GLU A 86 1.15 20.82 -3.07
N TYR A 87 2.06 19.85 -3.20
CA TYR A 87 1.78 18.55 -3.78
C TYR A 87 1.49 17.48 -2.72
N ARG A 88 2.19 17.50 -1.58
CA ARG A 88 2.06 16.44 -0.55
C ARG A 88 0.67 16.35 0.09
N PHE A 89 -0.19 17.35 -0.09
CA PHE A 89 -1.56 17.36 0.41
C PHE A 89 -2.62 17.36 -0.70
N ASP A 90 -2.20 17.35 -1.97
CA ASP A 90 -3.11 17.16 -3.11
C ASP A 90 -3.46 15.67 -3.24
N ILE A 91 -4.49 15.25 -2.51
CA ILE A 91 -4.89 13.85 -2.42
C ILE A 91 -5.34 13.30 -3.79
N ASP A 92 -5.95 14.13 -4.64
CA ASP A 92 -6.37 13.74 -5.98
C ASP A 92 -5.16 13.48 -6.88
N LEU A 93 -4.12 14.32 -6.80
CA LEU A 93 -2.85 14.05 -7.46
C LEU A 93 -2.27 12.73 -6.98
N LEU A 94 -2.09 12.54 -5.67
CA LEU A 94 -1.51 11.32 -5.11
C LEU A 94 -2.31 10.08 -5.52
N ALA A 95 -3.65 10.16 -5.56
CA ALA A 95 -4.50 9.08 -6.03
C ALA A 95 -4.23 8.71 -7.50
N ARG A 96 -4.13 9.70 -8.40
CA ARG A 96 -3.78 9.47 -9.82
C ARG A 96 -2.43 8.75 -9.98
N ARG A 97 -1.49 9.00 -9.06
CA ARG A 97 -0.16 8.36 -9.04
C ARG A 97 -0.26 6.89 -8.62
N VAL A 98 -1.07 6.58 -7.62
CA VAL A 98 -1.37 5.20 -7.22
C VAL A 98 -2.12 4.45 -8.33
N VAL A 99 -3.06 5.10 -9.02
CA VAL A 99 -3.74 4.54 -10.20
C VAL A 99 -2.74 4.22 -11.31
N SER A 100 -1.83 5.15 -11.61
CA SER A 100 -0.78 4.94 -12.63
C SER A 100 0.09 3.72 -12.29
N ALA A 101 0.42 3.53 -11.02
CA ALA A 101 1.19 2.36 -10.57
C ALA A 101 0.42 1.03 -10.72
N ALA A 102 -0.88 1.04 -10.42
CA ALA A 102 -1.74 -0.13 -10.60
C ALA A 102 -1.89 -0.49 -12.08
N ASP A 103 -2.08 0.52 -12.95
CA ASP A 103 -2.20 0.33 -14.40
C ASP A 103 -0.87 -0.17 -15.00
N TRP A 104 0.27 0.44 -14.64
CA TRP A 104 1.60 -0.02 -15.04
C TRP A 104 1.85 -1.49 -14.67
N ALA A 105 1.43 -1.91 -13.47
CA ALA A 105 1.54 -3.30 -13.04
C ALA A 105 0.64 -4.25 -13.86
N GLN A 106 -0.48 -3.77 -14.40
CA GLN A 106 -1.37 -4.54 -15.28
C GLN A 106 -0.85 -4.65 -16.71
N ASP A 107 0.01 -3.72 -17.14
CA ASP A 107 0.63 -3.74 -18.46
C ASP A 107 1.94 -4.55 -18.48
N ARG A 108 2.60 -4.72 -17.33
CA ARG A 108 3.85 -5.49 -17.21
C ARG A 108 3.59 -7.01 -17.26
N PRO A 109 4.16 -7.78 -18.21
CA PRO A 109 3.82 -9.19 -18.43
C PRO A 109 4.00 -10.12 -17.22
N ASP A 110 5.02 -9.90 -16.40
CA ASP A 110 5.34 -10.68 -15.19
C ASP A 110 4.44 -10.34 -13.98
N LEU A 111 3.72 -9.21 -14.01
CA LEU A 111 2.86 -8.75 -12.92
C LEU A 111 1.36 -8.78 -13.26
N ARG A 112 0.99 -8.70 -14.54
CA ARG A 112 -0.40 -8.49 -14.98
C ARG A 112 -1.42 -9.50 -14.48
N ALA A 113 -0.98 -10.73 -14.22
CA ALA A 113 -1.84 -11.81 -13.73
C ALA A 113 -2.01 -11.80 -12.19
N LEU A 114 -1.23 -10.99 -11.49
CA LEU A 114 -1.24 -10.96 -10.02
C LEU A 114 -2.43 -10.12 -9.51
N PRO A 115 -3.16 -10.62 -8.50
CA PRO A 115 -4.14 -9.81 -7.79
C PRO A 115 -3.42 -8.70 -7.01
N VAL A 116 -3.97 -7.49 -7.04
CA VAL A 116 -3.35 -6.30 -6.45
C VAL A 116 -4.02 -5.92 -5.13
N ALA A 117 -3.23 -5.67 -4.10
CA ALA A 117 -3.63 -4.88 -2.94
C ALA A 117 -2.97 -3.49 -2.98
N LEU A 118 -3.69 -2.49 -2.48
CA LEU A 118 -3.13 -1.17 -2.23
C LEU A 118 -2.90 -1.00 -0.73
N PHE A 119 -1.67 -0.66 -0.35
CA PHE A 119 -1.29 -0.33 1.01
C PHE A 119 -1.04 1.17 1.10
N GLY A 120 -1.83 1.90 1.89
CA GLY A 120 -1.66 3.33 2.09
C GLY A 120 -1.32 3.68 3.52
N ALA A 121 -0.39 4.61 3.70
CA ALA A 121 0.08 5.08 5.00
C ALA A 121 -0.29 6.55 5.21
N SER A 122 -0.89 6.91 6.35
CA SER A 122 -1.31 8.29 6.64
C SER A 122 -2.17 8.87 5.49
N THR A 123 -1.81 10.01 4.89
CA THR A 123 -2.49 10.58 3.71
C THR A 123 -2.47 9.65 2.48
N GLY A 124 -1.46 8.79 2.34
CA GLY A 124 -1.41 7.77 1.29
C GLY A 124 -2.56 6.76 1.38
N ALA A 125 -3.19 6.59 2.54
CA ALA A 125 -4.40 5.78 2.68
C ALA A 125 -5.59 6.35 1.91
N ALA A 126 -5.76 7.68 1.91
CA ALA A 126 -6.80 8.34 1.13
C ALA A 126 -6.57 8.13 -0.37
N ALA A 127 -5.33 8.33 -0.82
CA ALA A 127 -4.93 8.09 -2.20
C ALA A 127 -5.18 6.63 -2.63
N ALA A 128 -4.85 5.66 -1.77
CA ALA A 128 -5.11 4.24 -2.02
C ALA A 128 -6.61 3.92 -2.12
N LEU A 129 -7.45 4.51 -1.28
CA LEU A 129 -8.90 4.32 -1.32
C LEU A 129 -9.54 4.92 -2.57
N ILE A 130 -9.11 6.12 -2.98
CA ILE A 130 -9.56 6.75 -4.23
C ILE A 130 -9.15 5.88 -5.42
N ALA A 131 -7.89 5.45 -5.48
CA ALA A 131 -7.40 4.58 -6.54
C ALA A 131 -8.17 3.24 -6.60
N ALA A 132 -8.49 2.65 -5.44
CA ALA A 132 -9.29 1.43 -5.37
C ALA A 132 -10.72 1.62 -5.91
N ALA A 133 -11.33 2.79 -5.66
CA ALA A 133 -12.64 3.14 -6.22
C ALA A 133 -12.59 3.38 -7.74
N GLU A 134 -11.47 3.85 -8.28
CA GLU A 134 -11.26 4.06 -9.72
C GLU A 134 -10.87 2.79 -10.48
N ARG A 135 -10.28 1.80 -9.81
CA ARG A 135 -9.85 0.52 -10.39
C ARG A 135 -10.47 -0.69 -9.67
N PRO A 136 -11.81 -0.78 -9.56
CA PRO A 136 -12.48 -1.81 -8.75
C PRO A 136 -12.27 -3.24 -9.25
N ARG A 137 -11.90 -3.43 -10.53
CA ARG A 137 -11.61 -4.75 -11.12
C ARG A 137 -10.18 -5.23 -10.85
N VAL A 138 -9.25 -4.28 -10.67
CA VAL A 138 -7.82 -4.55 -10.46
C VAL A 138 -7.54 -4.71 -8.97
N THR A 139 -8.05 -3.79 -8.15
CA THR A 139 -7.80 -3.77 -6.71
C THR A 139 -8.65 -4.81 -5.99
N ARG A 140 -8.00 -5.79 -5.37
CA ARG A 140 -8.64 -6.88 -4.61
C ARG A 140 -8.67 -6.67 -3.11
N ALA A 141 -7.84 -5.78 -2.59
CA ALA A 141 -7.82 -5.41 -1.18
C ALA A 141 -7.21 -4.02 -0.97
N VAL A 142 -7.61 -3.34 0.11
CA VAL A 142 -6.97 -2.10 0.58
C VAL A 142 -6.54 -2.27 2.03
N ILE A 143 -5.37 -1.75 2.38
CA ILE A 143 -4.85 -1.70 3.75
C ILE A 143 -4.47 -0.24 4.05
N SER A 144 -5.06 0.34 5.08
CA SER A 144 -4.82 1.71 5.55
C SER A 144 -4.11 1.66 6.89
N ARG A 145 -2.88 2.19 6.99
CA ARG A 145 -2.10 2.24 8.24
C ARG A 145 -1.99 3.66 8.78
N GLY A 146 -2.56 3.90 9.96
CA GLY A 146 -2.64 5.23 10.59
C GLY A 146 -3.23 6.25 9.62
N GLY A 147 -4.14 5.79 8.77
CA GLY A 147 -4.56 6.50 7.57
C GLY A 147 -5.57 7.61 7.84
N ARG A 148 -5.70 8.51 6.86
CA ARG A 148 -6.74 9.55 6.82
C ARG A 148 -7.80 9.23 5.77
N PRO A 149 -8.56 8.11 5.91
CA PRO A 149 -9.56 7.72 4.92
C PRO A 149 -10.68 8.75 4.78
N ASP A 150 -10.87 9.62 5.77
CA ASP A 150 -11.78 10.75 5.73
C ASP A 150 -11.49 11.72 4.56
N LEU A 151 -10.23 11.84 4.14
CA LEU A 151 -9.85 12.66 2.99
C LEU A 151 -10.27 12.05 1.64
N ALA A 152 -10.75 10.80 1.63
CA ALA A 152 -11.28 10.12 0.45
C ALA A 152 -12.82 10.11 0.43
N ASP A 153 -13.49 11.04 1.12
CA ASP A 153 -14.94 11.04 1.39
C ASP A 153 -15.81 10.63 0.18
N ALA A 154 -15.65 11.31 -0.95
CA ALA A 154 -16.43 11.05 -2.17
C ALA A 154 -16.14 9.67 -2.83
N ALA A 155 -15.01 9.05 -2.50
CA ALA A 155 -14.64 7.72 -2.99
C ALA A 155 -15.09 6.59 -2.07
N LEU A 156 -15.22 6.81 -0.76
CA LEU A 156 -15.54 5.75 0.22
C LEU A 156 -16.77 4.89 -0.17
N PRO A 157 -17.91 5.47 -0.63
CA PRO A 157 -19.08 4.67 -0.99
C PRO A 157 -18.91 3.86 -2.30
N ARG A 158 -17.86 4.14 -3.08
CA ARG A 158 -17.55 3.52 -4.37
C ARG A 158 -16.47 2.44 -4.28
N VAL A 159 -15.74 2.36 -3.15
CA VAL A 159 -14.73 1.31 -2.93
C VAL A 159 -15.41 -0.05 -2.93
N GLN A 160 -14.93 -0.96 -3.80
CA GLN A 160 -15.44 -2.33 -3.90
C GLN A 160 -14.52 -3.36 -3.23
N ALA A 161 -13.25 -3.00 -3.02
CA ALA A 161 -12.25 -3.88 -2.42
C ALA A 161 -12.45 -3.97 -0.90
N PRO A 162 -12.45 -5.18 -0.31
CA PRO A 162 -12.36 -5.35 1.14
C PRO A 162 -11.23 -4.50 1.73
N THR A 163 -11.54 -3.74 2.77
CA THR A 163 -10.63 -2.76 3.35
C THR A 163 -10.29 -3.08 4.80
N LEU A 164 -8.99 -3.05 5.12
CA LEU A 164 -8.48 -3.12 6.48
C LEU A 164 -7.99 -1.73 6.91
N LEU A 165 -8.56 -1.19 7.98
CA LEU A 165 -8.12 0.02 8.64
C LEU A 165 -7.31 -0.36 9.89
N ILE A 166 -6.08 0.13 10.01
CA ILE A 166 -5.18 -0.14 11.14
C ILE A 166 -4.82 1.19 11.79
N VAL A 167 -5.13 1.34 13.07
CA VAL A 167 -4.90 2.57 13.85
C VAL A 167 -4.15 2.26 15.14
N GLY A 168 -3.36 3.21 15.64
CA GLY A 168 -2.72 3.07 16.96
C GLY A 168 -3.70 3.41 18.07
N GLU A 169 -3.65 2.69 19.20
CA GLU A 169 -4.50 2.93 20.36
C GLU A 169 -4.38 4.36 20.93
N HIS A 170 -3.17 4.94 20.87
CA HIS A 170 -2.90 6.29 21.36
C HIS A 170 -3.09 7.38 20.29
N ASP A 171 -3.73 7.06 19.16
CA ASP A 171 -4.03 8.00 18.07
C ASP A 171 -5.54 8.27 17.98
N GLU A 172 -6.13 8.68 19.11
CA GLU A 172 -7.58 8.84 19.30
C GLU A 172 -8.29 9.61 18.18
N PRO A 173 -7.78 10.76 17.68
CA PRO A 173 -8.44 11.49 16.59
C PRO A 173 -8.53 10.65 15.32
N VAL A 174 -7.50 9.87 15.01
CA VAL A 174 -7.46 9.02 13.81
C VAL A 174 -8.36 7.80 13.98
N ILE A 175 -8.53 7.27 15.21
CA ILE A 175 -9.51 6.20 15.49
C ILE A 175 -10.91 6.66 15.06
N GLU A 176 -11.36 7.82 15.53
CA GLU A 176 -12.70 8.34 15.21
C GLU A 176 -12.85 8.62 13.70
N MET A 177 -11.85 9.25 13.07
CA MET A 177 -11.86 9.46 11.61
C MET A 177 -11.98 8.15 10.81
N ASN A 178 -11.33 7.07 11.27
CA ASN A 178 -11.43 5.76 10.62
C ASN A 178 -12.78 5.08 10.88
N ARG A 179 -13.37 5.25 12.08
CA ARG A 179 -14.74 4.80 12.38
C ARG A 179 -15.77 5.50 11.47
N ASP A 180 -15.66 6.82 11.33
CA ASP A 180 -16.54 7.61 10.46
C ASP A 180 -16.39 7.25 8.98
N ALA A 181 -15.15 6.97 8.53
CA ALA A 181 -14.93 6.49 7.17
C ALA A 181 -15.54 5.10 6.95
N MET A 182 -15.35 4.18 7.90
CA MET A 182 -15.93 2.83 7.85
C MET A 182 -17.46 2.86 7.69
N LEU A 183 -18.16 3.77 8.39
CA LEU A 183 -19.62 3.94 8.28
C LEU A 183 -20.09 4.37 6.88
N ARG A 184 -19.23 5.05 6.11
CA ARG A 184 -19.54 5.52 4.74
C ARG A 184 -19.28 4.47 3.66
N MET A 185 -18.56 3.40 3.99
CA MET A 185 -18.23 2.33 3.04
C MET A 185 -19.37 1.31 2.94
N LYS A 186 -19.60 0.79 1.73
CA LYS A 186 -20.68 -0.18 1.43
C LYS A 186 -20.18 -1.62 1.34
N ILE A 187 -18.94 -1.87 1.75
CA ILE A 187 -18.25 -3.15 1.65
C ILE A 187 -17.78 -3.61 3.04
N PRO A 188 -17.34 -4.87 3.21
CA PRO A 188 -16.74 -5.31 4.46
C PRO A 188 -15.47 -4.52 4.79
N VAL A 189 -15.47 -3.86 5.95
CA VAL A 189 -14.33 -3.14 6.51
C VAL A 189 -14.00 -3.73 7.87
N ASP A 190 -12.73 -4.07 8.09
CA ASP A 190 -12.21 -4.43 9.41
C ASP A 190 -11.41 -3.25 9.95
N LEU A 191 -11.71 -2.80 11.18
CA LEU A 191 -10.90 -1.83 11.93
C LEU A 191 -10.11 -2.57 13.00
N GLN A 192 -8.78 -2.43 12.98
CA GLN A 192 -7.86 -3.02 13.93
C GLN A 192 -7.12 -1.92 14.69
N ILE A 193 -7.18 -1.98 16.02
CA ILE A 193 -6.48 -1.04 16.91
C ILE A 193 -5.24 -1.76 17.44
N VAL A 194 -4.05 -1.17 17.23
CA VAL A 194 -2.78 -1.71 17.72
C VAL A 194 -2.52 -1.18 19.14
N PRO A 195 -2.49 -2.04 20.17
CA PRO A 195 -2.34 -1.62 21.55
C PRO A 195 -1.03 -0.86 21.80
N GLY A 196 -1.10 0.21 22.60
CA GLY A 196 0.02 1.06 22.98
C GLY A 196 0.66 1.88 21.85
N ALA A 197 0.21 1.74 20.61
CA ALA A 197 0.84 2.38 19.46
C ALA A 197 0.35 3.81 19.23
N THR A 198 1.25 4.70 18.83
CA THR A 198 0.94 6.05 18.36
C THR A 198 0.82 6.10 16.82
N HIS A 199 0.61 7.29 16.25
CA HIS A 199 0.37 7.51 14.82
C HIS A 199 1.36 6.81 13.87
N LEU A 200 2.64 6.75 14.26
CA LEU A 200 3.71 6.21 13.42
C LEU A 200 4.07 4.75 13.74
N PHE A 201 3.47 4.15 14.77
CA PHE A 201 3.74 2.77 15.21
C PHE A 201 5.23 2.53 15.50
N GLU A 202 5.88 3.47 16.22
CA GLU A 202 7.32 3.41 16.53
C GLU A 202 7.62 2.63 17.82
N GLU A 203 6.58 2.31 18.59
CA GLU A 203 6.67 1.52 19.80
C GLU A 203 7.13 0.08 19.48
N PRO A 204 7.91 -0.55 20.36
CA PRO A 204 8.42 -1.90 20.13
C PRO A 204 7.31 -2.90 19.77
N GLY A 205 7.43 -3.56 18.62
CA GLY A 205 6.46 -4.57 18.17
C GLY A 205 5.26 -4.01 17.41
N ALA A 206 5.04 -2.69 17.39
CA ALA A 206 3.86 -2.09 16.78
C ALA A 206 3.87 -2.23 15.25
N ILE A 207 4.99 -1.92 14.59
CA ILE A 207 5.10 -2.06 13.13
C ILE A 207 5.08 -3.53 12.70
N GLU A 208 5.62 -4.45 13.51
CA GLU A 208 5.55 -5.89 13.28
C GLU A 208 4.11 -6.39 13.40
N HIS A 209 3.32 -5.81 14.32
CA HIS A 209 1.89 -6.09 14.44
C HIS A 209 1.15 -5.63 13.17
N VAL A 210 1.36 -4.38 12.73
CA VAL A 210 0.81 -3.86 11.47
C VAL A 210 1.15 -4.79 10.31
N ALA A 211 2.40 -5.21 10.21
CA ALA A 211 2.89 -6.06 9.12
C ALA A 211 2.21 -7.44 9.10
N ARG A 212 1.99 -8.06 10.28
CA ARG A 212 1.24 -9.32 10.38
C ARG A 212 -0.21 -9.15 9.94
N LEU A 213 -0.90 -8.11 10.40
CA LEU A 213 -2.28 -7.81 10.00
C LEU A 213 -2.39 -7.60 8.49
N ALA A 214 -1.45 -6.85 7.89
CA ALA A 214 -1.38 -6.64 6.45
C ALA A 214 -1.18 -7.95 5.68
N ALA A 215 -0.24 -8.81 6.12
CA ALA A 215 0.00 -10.09 5.49
C ALA A 215 -1.21 -11.03 5.58
N ASP A 216 -1.90 -11.06 6.72
CA ASP A 216 -3.10 -11.86 6.90
C ASP A 216 -4.26 -11.35 6.05
N TRP A 217 -4.40 -10.04 5.90
CA TRP A 217 -5.37 -9.44 4.97
C TRP A 217 -5.08 -9.86 3.53
N CYS A 218 -3.84 -9.73 3.07
CA CYS A 218 -3.44 -10.14 1.74
C CYS A 218 -3.68 -11.64 1.50
N ARG A 219 -3.36 -12.51 2.48
CA ARG A 219 -3.63 -13.97 2.38
C ARG A 219 -5.11 -14.28 2.23
N ARG A 220 -5.98 -13.52 2.91
CA ARG A 220 -7.43 -13.69 2.81
C ARG A 220 -7.96 -13.27 1.43
N HIS A 221 -7.48 -12.14 0.89
CA HIS A 221 -8.14 -11.46 -0.22
C HIS A 221 -7.41 -11.54 -1.58
N LEU A 222 -6.10 -11.76 -1.61
CA LEU A 222 -5.30 -11.84 -2.84
C LEU A 222 -5.14 -13.26 -3.39
N LYS A 223 -6.09 -14.17 -3.15
CA LYS A 223 -5.96 -15.54 -3.65
C LYS A 223 -6.16 -15.60 -5.17
N ALA A 224 -5.06 -15.71 -5.93
CA ALA A 224 -5.03 -16.30 -7.26
C ALA A 224 -3.77 -17.17 -7.44
N GLY A 225 -3.94 -18.40 -7.91
CA GLY A 225 -2.88 -19.41 -8.02
C GLY A 225 -2.06 -19.32 -9.30
N ALA A 226 -1.20 -18.30 -9.42
CA ALA A 226 -0.28 -18.18 -10.55
C ALA A 226 1.18 -18.36 -10.09
N ARG A 227 1.90 -19.27 -10.74
CA ARG A 227 3.37 -19.24 -10.75
C ARG A 227 3.78 -18.19 -11.78
N VAL A 228 4.67 -17.27 -11.41
CA VAL A 228 5.30 -16.39 -12.40
C VAL A 228 6.25 -17.25 -13.21
N GLU A 229 5.91 -17.54 -14.46
CA GLU A 229 6.83 -18.13 -15.42
C GLU A 229 7.87 -17.08 -15.78
N ARG A 230 9.15 -17.39 -15.53
CA ARG A 230 10.26 -16.55 -15.96
C ARG A 230 10.51 -16.83 -17.44
N ALA A 231 10.62 -15.77 -18.25
CA ALA A 231 11.27 -15.83 -19.56
C ALA A 231 12.78 -16.04 -19.40
#